data_AF-A0A1V4WKF5-F1
#
_entry.id   AF-A0A1V4WKF5-F1
#
_cell.length_a   1.000
_cell.length_b   1.000
_cell.length_c   1.000
_cell.angle_alpha   90.00
_cell.angle_beta   90.00
_cell.angle_gamma   90.00
#
_symmetry.space_group_name_H-M   'P 1'
#
loop_
_entity.id
_entity.type
_entity.pdbx_description
1 polymer ?
#
loop_
_entity_poly.entity_id
_entity_poly.type
_entity_poly.pdbx_seq_one_letter_code
_entity_poly.pdbx_strand_id
1 'polypeptide(L)' 'MAERLLQYYKYVADEIGVDGKMKLAMETKVSSMSAATAPDSPENIALFKKAVEKITGKPAPNL' A
#
# COMPACT_ATOMS: atom_id res chain seq x y z
N MET A 1 14.43 -2.37 -5.43
CA MET A 1 13.74 -3.32 -4.53
C MET A 1 12.43 -2.66 -4.14
N ALA A 2 11.41 -3.41 -3.69
CA ALA A 2 10.01 -2.98 -3.56
C ALA A 2 9.74 -1.89 -2.49
N GLU A 3 10.46 -0.79 -2.55
CA GLU A 3 10.54 0.24 -1.52
C GLU A 3 9.28 1.12 -1.51
N ARG A 4 8.64 1.33 -2.67
CA ARG A 4 7.44 2.16 -2.77
C ARG A 4 6.22 1.45 -2.21
N LEU A 5 6.03 0.17 -2.53
CA LEU A 5 4.92 -0.62 -1.97
C LEU A 5 5.01 -0.74 -0.44
N LEU A 6 6.21 -0.93 0.11
CA LEU A 6 6.46 -0.94 1.54
C LEU A 6 6.19 0.42 2.21
N GLN A 7 6.50 1.53 1.54
CA GLN A 7 6.16 2.87 2.02
C GLN A 7 4.66 3.08 2.14
N TYR A 8 3.86 2.64 1.16
CA TYR A 8 2.40 2.68 1.26
C TYR A 8 1.89 1.86 2.46
N TYR A 9 2.46 0.69 2.69
CA TYR A 9 2.16 -0.14 3.87
C TYR A 9 2.50 0.54 5.20
N LYS A 10 3.62 1.27 5.25
CA LYS A 10 3.99 2.07 6.43
C LYS A 10 3.03 3.23 6.63
N TYR A 11 2.73 3.99 5.57
CA TYR A 11 1.81 5.12 5.62
C TYR A 11 0.44 4.73 6.15
N VAL A 12 -0.14 3.65 5.60
CA VAL A 12 -1.44 3.16 6.03
C VAL A 12 -1.42 2.64 7.47
N ALA A 13 -0.29 2.05 7.90
CA ALA A 13 -0.13 1.67 9.31
C ALA A 13 0.03 2.85 10.26
N ASP A 14 0.64 3.93 9.82
CA ASP A 14 0.76 5.14 10.63
C ASP A 14 -0.62 5.79 10.83
N GLU A 15 -1.43 5.80 9.77
CA GLU A 15 -2.76 6.41 9.76
C GLU A 15 -3.84 5.56 10.45
N ILE A 16 -3.91 4.26 10.17
CA ILE A 16 -5.00 3.36 10.63
C ILE A 16 -4.49 2.25 11.55
N GLY A 17 -3.19 1.98 11.59
CA GLY A 17 -2.63 0.85 12.32
C GLY A 17 -2.70 -0.47 11.54
N VAL A 18 -2.78 -1.58 12.29
CA VAL A 18 -2.72 -2.94 11.72
C VAL A 18 -3.91 -3.23 10.80
N ASP A 19 -5.10 -2.70 11.13
CA ASP A 19 -6.31 -2.80 10.30
C ASP A 19 -6.13 -2.22 8.91
N GLY A 20 -5.43 -1.09 8.80
CA GLY A 20 -5.17 -0.46 7.52
C GLY A 20 -4.28 -1.33 6.64
N LYS A 21 -3.24 -1.95 7.20
CA LYS A 21 -2.37 -2.88 6.48
C LYS A 21 -3.16 -4.09 5.95
N MET A 22 -4.07 -4.63 6.77
CA MET A 22 -4.94 -5.73 6.33
C MET A 22 -5.88 -5.31 5.21
N LYS A 23 -6.54 -4.15 5.32
CA LYS A 23 -7.41 -3.62 4.26
C LYS A 23 -6.63 -3.37 2.97
N LEU A 24 -5.40 -2.86 3.06
CA LEU A 24 -4.54 -2.62 1.92
C LEU A 24 -4.19 -3.95 1.23
N ALA A 25 -3.87 -4.98 2.01
CA ALA A 25 -3.63 -6.33 1.49
C ALA A 25 -4.85 -6.92 0.79
N MET A 26 -6.05 -6.71 1.35
CA MET A 26 -7.30 -7.20 0.76
C MET A 26 -7.65 -6.48 -0.54
N GLU A 27 -7.56 -5.15 -0.57
CA GLU A 27 -7.88 -4.35 -1.76
C GLU A 27 -6.87 -4.56 -2.87
N THR A 28 -5.57 -4.62 -2.53
CA THR A 28 -4.51 -4.78 -3.54
C THR A 28 -4.25 -6.23 -3.92
N LYS A 29 -4.78 -7.18 -3.15
CA LYS A 29 -4.43 -8.62 -3.19
C LYS A 29 -2.93 -8.90 -3.03
N VAL A 30 -2.16 -7.91 -2.59
CA VAL A 30 -0.73 -8.01 -2.36
C VAL A 30 -0.53 -7.81 -0.87
N SER A 31 -0.12 -8.86 -0.16
CA SER A 31 0.19 -8.76 1.28
C SER A 31 1.50 -7.99 1.50
N SER A 32 1.76 -7.52 2.72
CA SER A 32 3.01 -6.84 3.07
C SER A 32 4.26 -7.66 2.74
N MET A 33 4.16 -8.99 2.81
CA MET A 33 5.23 -9.91 2.44
C MET A 33 5.43 -9.95 0.91
N SER A 34 4.35 -10.01 0.14
CA SER A 34 4.40 -9.91 -1.32
C SER A 34 4.83 -8.52 -1.79
N ALA A 35 4.46 -7.46 -1.06
CA ALA A 35 4.86 -6.09 -1.35
C ALA A 35 6.37 -5.87 -1.17
N ALA A 36 7.06 -6.71 -0.41
CA ALA A 36 8.53 -6.64 -0.27
C ALA A 36 9.28 -7.30 -1.45
N THR A 37 8.62 -8.21 -2.18
CA THR A 37 9.22 -8.98 -3.28
C THR A 37 8.63 -8.63 -4.65
N ALA A 38 7.45 -8.00 -4.68
CA ALA A 38 6.78 -7.58 -5.90
C ALA A 38 7.52 -6.39 -6.52
N PRO A 39 7.64 -6.35 -7.85
CA PRO A 39 8.19 -5.19 -8.53
C PRO A 39 7.29 -3.96 -8.31
N ASP A 40 7.93 -2.79 -8.18
CA ASP A 40 7.30 -1.47 -8.19
C ASP A 40 6.83 -1.10 -9.61
N SER A 41 6.10 -2.01 -10.26
CA SER A 41 5.47 -1.77 -11.54
C SER A 41 4.45 -0.63 -11.40
N PRO A 42 4.30 0.23 -12.42
CA PRO A 42 3.36 1.36 -12.38
C PRO A 42 1.92 0.90 -12.12
N GLU A 43 1.56 -0.31 -12.56
CA GLU A 43 0.27 -0.94 -12.28
C GLU A 43 0.07 -1.19 -10.77
N ASN A 44 1.06 -1.80 -10.10
CA ASN A 44 1.02 -2.04 -8.66
C ASN A 44 0.98 -0.72 -7.90
N ILE A 45 1.80 0.26 -8.27
CA ILE A 45 1.82 1.58 -7.63
C ILE A 45 0.44 2.24 -7.74
N ALA A 46 -0.18 2.26 -8.92
CA ALA A 46 -1.50 2.86 -9.12
C ALA A 46 -2.59 2.16 -8.29
N LEU A 47 -2.52 0.83 -8.19
CA LEU A 47 -3.45 0.00 -7.44
C LEU A 47 -3.32 0.25 -5.93
N PHE A 48 -2.08 0.32 -5.44
CA PHE A 48 -1.78 0.70 -4.06
C PHE A 48 -2.22 2.12 -3.76
N LYS A 49 -1.94 3.08 -4.64
CA LYS A 49 -2.31 4.49 -4.45
C LYS A 49 -3.82 4.63 -4.24
N LYS A 50 -4.62 4.01 -5.12
CA LYS A 50 -6.08 3.96 -5.00
C LYS A 50 -6.54 3.27 -3.71
N ALA A 51 -5.94 2.14 -3.35
CA ALA A 51 -6.31 1.42 -2.14
C ALA A 51 -5.98 2.23 -0.87
N VAL A 52 -4.80 2.85 -0.80
CA VAL A 52 -4.39 3.74 0.29
C VAL A 52 -5.36 4.90 0.42
N GLU A 53 -5.70 5.59 -0.67
CA GLU A 53 -6.66 6.71 -0.67
C GLU A 53 -8.03 6.28 -0.18
N LYS A 54 -8.51 5.12 -0.63
CA LYS A 54 -9.80 4.55 -0.22
C LYS A 54 -9.83 4.14 1.26
N ILE A 55 -8.71 3.65 1.79
CA ILE A 55 -8.60 3.15 3.17
C ILE A 55 -8.40 4.31 4.15
N THR A 56 -7.45 5.18 3.87
CA THR A 56 -7.05 6.29 4.77
C THR A 56 -7.91 7.53 4.58
N GLY A 57 -8.61 7.66 3.44
CA GLY A 57 -9.31 8.88 3.07
C GLY A 57 -8.37 10.04 2.74
N LYS A 58 -7.06 9.79 2.67
CA LYS A 58 -6.01 10.79 2.42
C LYS A 58 -5.25 10.47 1.14
N PRO A 59 -4.73 11.49 0.44
CA PRO A 59 -3.91 11.29 -0.75
C PRO A 59 -2.69 10.44 -0.40
N ALA A 60 -2.55 9.31 -1.08
CA ALA A 60 -1.41 8.44 -0.90
C ALA A 60 -0.11 9.19 -1.30
N PRO A 61 1.00 9.01 -0.55
CA PRO A 61 2.24 9.72 -0.82
C PRO A 61 2.71 9.50 -2.26
N ASN A 62 3.11 10.59 -2.92
CA ASN A 62 3.56 10.57 -4.32
C ASN A 62 5.05 10.17 -4.33
N LEU A 63 5.31 8.86 -4.36
CA LEU A 63 6.62 8.22 -4.27
C LEU A 63 7.12 7.69 -5.61
#